data_AF-A0A1V2RPZ8-F1
#
_entry.id   AF-A0A1V2RPZ8-F1
#
_cell.length_a   1.000
_cell.length_b   1.000
_cell.length_c   1.000
_cell.angle_alpha   90.00
_cell.angle_beta   90.00
_cell.angle_gamma   90.00
#
_symmetry.space_group_name_H-M   'P 1'
#
loop_
_entity.id
_entity.type
_entity.pdbx_description
1 polymer ?
#
loop_
_entity_poly.entity_id
_entity_poly.type
_entity_poly.pdbx_seq_one_letter_code
_entity_poly.pdbx_strand_id
1 'polypeptide(L)'
;MFTAVVYVLTSGCAWRHLPPTFGTSSATAHRRFAAWTEVGLWRRLHRAVLDELGVRAEVDWTRTTVLWAARRVDPRQRPPRGAGAGTS
;
A
#
# COMPACT_ATOMS: atom_id res chain seq x y z
N MET A 1 -1.15 -9.80 21.71
CA MET A 1 -0.17 -8.81 22.21
C MET A 1 0.33 -7.87 21.09
N PHE A 2 1.09 -8.34 20.07
CA PHE A 2 1.51 -7.50 18.92
C PHE A 2 0.30 -6.95 18.14
N THR A 3 -0.70 -7.79 17.86
CA THR A 3 -1.93 -7.40 17.16
C THR A 3 -2.69 -6.27 17.86
N ALA A 4 -2.68 -6.22 19.19
CA ALA A 4 -3.32 -5.14 19.96
C ALA A 4 -2.58 -3.80 19.80
N VAL A 5 -1.25 -3.84 19.82
CA VAL A 5 -0.40 -2.66 19.59
C VAL A 5 -0.58 -2.13 18.16
N VAL A 6 -0.55 -3.02 17.16
CA VAL A 6 -0.78 -2.65 15.76
C VAL A 6 -2.18 -2.11 15.55
N TYR A 7 -3.20 -2.74 16.14
CA TYR A 7 -4.59 -2.27 16.04
C TYR A 7 -4.73 -0.85 16.57
N VAL A 8 -4.18 -0.54 17.75
CA VAL A 8 -4.21 0.83 18.32
C VAL A 8 -3.55 1.84 17.39
N LEU A 9 -2.44 1.46 16.74
CA LEU A 9 -1.73 2.34 15.83
C LEU A 9 -2.45 2.58 14.51
N THR A 10 -3.07 1.54 13.94
CA THR A 10 -3.81 1.68 12.67
C THR A 10 -5.17 2.32 12.85
N SER A 11 -5.84 2.07 13.98
CA SER A 11 -7.16 2.65 14.28
C SER A 11 -7.09 4.02 14.94
N GLY A 12 -5.94 4.43 15.48
CA GLY A 12 -5.78 5.70 16.22
C GLY A 12 -6.55 5.74 17.55
N CYS A 13 -7.18 4.64 17.96
CA CYS A 13 -7.94 4.57 19.19
C CYS A 13 -7.02 4.63 20.42
N ALA A 14 -7.46 5.31 21.48
CA ALA A 14 -6.71 5.32 22.73
C ALA A 14 -6.59 3.89 23.32
N TRP A 15 -5.47 3.58 24.00
CA TRP A 15 -5.21 2.29 24.64
C TRP A 15 -6.32 1.80 25.60
N ARG A 16 -7.14 2.72 26.12
CA ARG A 16 -8.32 2.46 26.97
C ARG A 16 -9.54 1.91 26.21
N HIS A 17 -9.59 2.11 24.90
CA HIS A 17 -10.64 1.58 24.02
C HIS A 17 -10.24 0.25 23.37
N LEU A 18 -9.14 -0.35 23.82
CA LEU A 18 -8.73 -1.66 23.33
C LEU A 18 -9.79 -2.70 23.72
N PRO A 19 -10.37 -3.44 22.76
CA PRO A 19 -11.30 -4.52 23.07
C PRO A 19 -10.65 -5.55 24.00
N PRO A 20 -11.34 -6.00 25.07
CA PRO A 20 -10.79 -7.00 25.99
C PRO A 20 -10.56 -8.37 25.32
N THR A 21 -11.11 -8.59 24.12
CA THR A 21 -10.89 -9.78 23.27
C THR A 21 -9.42 -10.05 22.95
N PHE A 22 -8.53 -9.06 23.06
CA PHE A 22 -7.10 -9.28 22.84
C PHE A 22 -6.37 -9.96 24.01
N GLY A 23 -7.05 -10.19 25.15
CA GLY A 23 -6.50 -10.91 26.31
C GLY A 23 -5.23 -10.29 26.91
N THR A 24 -4.91 -9.06 26.55
CA THR A 24 -3.68 -8.36 26.95
C THR A 24 -4.04 -7.06 27.65
N SER A 25 -3.51 -6.82 28.86
CA SER A 25 -3.67 -5.54 29.54
C SER A 25 -3.08 -4.40 28.71
N SER A 26 -3.83 -3.30 28.58
CA SER A 26 -3.40 -2.07 27.89
C SER A 26 -2.05 -1.56 28.39
N ALA A 27 -1.77 -1.70 29.70
CA ALA A 27 -0.48 -1.31 30.29
C ALA A 27 0.70 -2.16 29.77
N THR A 28 0.47 -3.47 29.56
CA THR A 28 1.50 -4.38 29.02
C THR A 28 1.77 -4.08 27.55
N ALA A 29 0.72 -3.80 26.78
CA ALA A 29 0.83 -3.40 25.39
C ALA A 29 1.59 -2.06 25.24
N HIS A 30 1.28 -1.08 26.09
CA HIS A 30 1.95 0.21 26.10
C HIS A 30 3.44 0.11 26.48
N ARG A 31 3.79 -0.67 27.51
CA ARG A 31 5.20 -0.90 27.89
C ARG A 31 6.02 -1.53 26.76
N ARG A 32 5.45 -2.49 26.04
CA ARG A 32 6.11 -3.10 24.89
C ARG A 32 6.23 -2.14 23.72
N PHE A 33 5.19 -1.32 23.48
CA PHE A 33 5.24 -0.25 22.49
C PHE A 33 6.39 0.72 22.77
N ALA A 34 6.55 1.15 24.02
CA ALA A 34 7.67 1.99 24.44
C ALA A 34 9.02 1.30 24.19
N ALA A 35 9.18 0.04 24.64
CA ALA A 35 10.41 -0.73 24.40
C ALA A 35 10.72 -0.90 22.90
N TRP A 36 9.71 -1.13 22.05
CA TRP A 36 9.88 -1.22 20.60
C TRP A 36 10.25 0.11 19.95
N THR A 37 9.76 1.21 20.52
CA THR A 37 10.12 2.57 20.08
C THR A 37 11.58 2.86 20.40
N GLU A 38 12.04 2.48 21.59
CA GLU A 38 13.43 2.61 22.04
C GLU A 38 14.40 1.83 21.15
N VAL A 39 14.09 0.58 20.81
CA VAL A 39 14.92 -0.23 19.90
C VAL A 39 14.74 0.14 18.42
N GLY A 40 13.93 1.16 18.11
CA GLY A 40 13.74 1.67 16.76
C GLY A 40 12.98 0.72 15.82
N LEU A 41 12.15 -0.18 16.36
CA LEU A 41 11.36 -1.14 15.57
C LEU A 41 10.49 -0.42 14.52
N TRP A 42 9.91 0.73 14.87
CA TRP A 42 9.07 1.51 13.94
C TRP A 42 9.80 1.91 12.66
N ARG A 43 11.08 2.29 12.76
CA ARG A 43 11.87 2.63 11.57
C ARG A 43 12.10 1.42 10.68
N ARG A 44 12.33 0.24 11.27
CA ARG A 44 12.48 -1.01 10.52
C ARG A 44 11.17 -1.45 9.86
N LEU A 45 10.07 -1.37 10.61
CA LEU A 45 8.74 -1.70 10.09
C LEU A 45 8.35 -0.76 8.96
N HIS A 46 8.56 0.55 9.13
CA HIS A 46 8.28 1.54 8.11
C HIS A 46 9.09 1.30 6.83
N ARG A 47 10.38 0.97 6.94
CA ARG A 47 11.19 0.58 5.78
C ARG A 47 10.69 -0.70 5.13
N ALA A 48 10.40 -1.75 5.89
CA ALA A 48 9.89 -3.00 5.33
C ALA A 48 8.55 -2.80 4.59
N VAL A 49 7.66 -1.96 5.12
CA VAL A 49 6.40 -1.61 4.44
C VAL A 49 6.65 -0.77 3.20
N LEU A 50 7.56 0.21 3.26
CA LEU A 50 7.94 1.01 2.08
C LEU A 50 8.63 0.17 1.01
N ASP A 51 9.46 -0.79 1.38
CA ASP A 51 10.14 -1.69 0.45
C ASP A 51 9.11 -2.59 -0.25
N GLU A 52 8.17 -3.18 0.50
CA GLU A 52 7.09 -4.00 -0.08
C GLU A 52 6.17 -3.17 -0.99
N LEU A 53 5.80 -1.95 -0.58
CA LEU A 53 5.01 -1.04 -1.40
C LEU A 53 5.80 -0.55 -2.63
N GLY A 54 7.09 -0.32 -2.48
CA GLY A 54 8.01 0.06 -3.56
C GLY A 54 8.10 -1.03 -4.61
N VAL A 55 8.32 -2.28 -4.20
CA VAL A 55 8.34 -3.46 -5.09
C VAL A 55 7.01 -3.62 -5.82
N ARG A 56 5.88 -3.49 -5.11
CA ARG A 56 4.55 -3.57 -5.74
C ARG A 56 4.30 -2.44 -6.73
N ALA A 57 4.69 -1.22 -6.37
CA ALA A 57 4.57 -0.07 -7.25
C ALA A 57 5.44 -0.22 -8.50
N GLU A 58 6.68 -0.68 -8.36
CA GLU A 58 7.61 -0.91 -9.47
C GLU A 58 7.08 -1.99 -10.45
N VAL A 59 6.49 -3.06 -9.93
CA VAL A 59 5.82 -4.09 -10.75
C VAL A 59 4.62 -3.52 -11.49
N ASP A 60 3.80 -2.68 -10.85
CA ASP A 60 2.64 -2.06 -11.49
C ASP A 60 3.05 -1.06 -12.60
N TRP A 61 4.08 -0.25 -12.35
CA TRP A 61 4.68 0.65 -13.35
C TRP A 61 5.24 -0.11 -14.56
N THR A 62 5.92 -1.23 -14.33
CA THR A 62 6.46 -2.06 -15.42
C THR A 62 5.31 -2.66 -16.24
N ARG A 63 4.29 -3.21 -15.58
CA ARG A 63 3.14 -3.82 -16.23
C ARG A 63 2.33 -2.82 -17.05
N THR A 64 2.08 -1.64 -16.49
CA THR A 64 1.40 -0.56 -17.19
C THR A 64 2.22 -0.12 -18.40
N THR A 65 3.53 0.11 -18.25
CA THR A 65 4.42 0.51 -19.36
C THR A 65 4.40 -0.51 -20.50
N VAL A 66 4.49 -1.81 -20.21
CA VAL A 66 4.38 -2.88 -21.21
C VAL A 66 3.01 -2.87 -21.89
N LEU A 67 1.92 -2.67 -21.14
CA LEU A 67 0.58 -2.56 -21.70
C LEU A 67 0.47 -1.36 -22.66
N TRP A 68 1.01 -0.20 -22.29
CA TRP A 68 1.03 0.99 -23.14
C TRP A 68 1.87 0.76 -24.42
N ALA A 69 3.01 0.10 -24.30
CA ALA A 69 3.85 -0.26 -25.45
C ALA A 69 3.11 -1.22 -26.39
N ALA A 70 2.45 -2.25 -25.86
CA ALA A 70 1.67 -3.21 -26.63
C ALA A 70 0.53 -2.53 -27.42
N ARG A 71 -0.14 -1.52 -26.84
CA ARG A 71 -1.16 -0.73 -27.54
C ARG A 71 -0.62 0.04 -28.75
N ARG A 72 0.66 0.40 -28.78
CA ARG A 72 1.27 1.09 -29.93
C ARG A 72 1.68 0.13 -31.04
N VAL A 73 1.89 -1.15 -30.72
CA VAL A 73 2.27 -2.18 -31.69
C VAL A 73 1.03 -2.81 -32.33
N ASP A 74 -0.14 -2.78 -31.68
CA ASP A 74 -1.40 -3.25 -32.28
C ASP A 74 -1.84 -2.36 -33.46
N PRO A 75 -1.78 -2.85 -34.71
CA PRO A 75 -2.13 -2.06 -35.89
C PRO A 75 -3.64 -1.78 -36.00
N ARG A 76 -4.48 -2.46 -35.20
CA ARG A 76 -5.94 -2.40 -35.28
C ARG A 76 -6.56 -1.12 -34.71
N GLN A 77 -5.79 -0.27 -34.01
CA GLN A 77 -6.29 0.98 -33.44
C GLN A 77 -5.91 2.25 -34.21
N ARG A 78 -5.34 2.14 -35.41
CA ARG A 78 -5.11 3.31 -36.28
C ARG A 78 -6.48 3.84 -36.74
N PRO A 79 -6.91 5.06 -36.36
CA PRO A 79 -8.16 5.60 -36.87
C PRO A 79 -8.06 5.69 -38.40
N PRO A 80 -9.11 5.32 -39.15
CA PRO A 80 -9.08 5.36 -40.60
C PRO A 80 -8.81 6.80 -41.05
N ARG A 81 -7.62 7.02 -41.63
CA ARG A 81 -7.30 8.26 -42.33
C ARG A 81 -8.04 8.23 -43.66
N GLY A 82 -9.21 8.86 -43.70
CA GLY A 82 -9.94 9.08 -44.95
C GLY A 82 -11.46 8.93 -44.80
N ALA A 83 -12.11 9.90 -44.18
CA ALA A 83 -13.53 10.18 -44.40
C ALA A 83 -13.67 11.69 -44.66
N GLY A 84 -13.03 12.12 -45.75
CA GLY A 84 -13.15 13.46 -46.31
C GLY A 84 -13.25 13.32 -47.82
N ALA A 85 -14.43 12.98 -48.32
CA ALA A 85 -14.80 13.18 -49.72
C ALA A 85 -16.31 13.04 -49.86
N GLY A 86 -16.98 14.10 -50.34
CA GLY A 86 -18.33 14.01 -50.89
C GLY A 86 -19.43 14.70 -50.10
N THR A 87 -19.33 16.01 -49.87
CA THR A 87 -20.51 16.87 -49.88
C THR A 87 -20.81 17.21 -51.34
N SER A 88 -21.83 16.58 -51.92
CA SER A 88 -22.58 17.06 -53.09
C SER A 88 -23.92 16.35 -53.10
#